data_AF-A0A943Y714-F1
#
_entry.id   AF-A0A943Y714-F1
#
_cell.length_a   1.000
_cell.length_b   1.000
_cell.length_c   1.000
_cell.angle_alpha   90.00
_cell.angle_beta   90.00
_cell.angle_gamma   90.00
#
_symmetry.space_group_name_H-M   'P 1'
#
loop_
_entity.id
_entity.type
_entity.pdbx_description
1 polymer ?
#
loop_
_entity_poly.entity_id
_entity_poly.type
_entity_poly.pdbx_seq_one_letter_code
_entity_poly.pdbx_strand_id
1 'polypeptide(L)'
;MKFFDKLGKLEQGIGRTVGFSKGFGTFEKADVANRVRIMMDDESYVDGGGRTMAPNIYTLRFAPVDFPRVREWGNPFAVELCDLAISHARAQGYTLIGAVRVTFNVLDSLAEGEFEVVATFEPFSVPDAPASPTLRGAANYAPVRPPRESSLPTRITKPAVQPQPVQPAQPQQPVAPQNSRLSRIPRSGQGGYAPQGAHGAPASPAAPAAAAPRLFLEINGRMYPINRLPFTLGRGSESDLRLDDKGVSRRHVKLSAHDGAIIATDLGSTNGTLVNGAPLRSPVVLTNGSLLRMGNTRIIFHSSTGGAR
;
A
#
# COMPACT_ATOMS: atom_id res chain seq x y z
N MET A 1 33.62 17.51 10.59
CA MET A 1 33.91 16.27 11.34
C MET A 1 32.64 15.92 12.10
N LYS A 2 32.06 14.74 11.85
CA LYS A 2 30.70 14.40 12.30
C LYS A 2 30.73 14.09 13.80
N PHE A 3 29.88 14.77 14.58
CA PHE A 3 29.82 14.66 16.05
C PHE A 3 29.42 13.25 16.57
N PHE A 4 28.99 12.34 15.69
CA PHE A 4 28.29 11.10 16.08
C PHE A 4 29.17 9.84 16.10
N ASP A 5 30.48 9.93 15.87
CA ASP A 5 31.37 8.77 15.78
C ASP A 5 31.69 8.05 17.12
N LYS A 6 30.92 8.27 18.20
CA LYS A 6 31.30 7.71 19.52
C LYS A 6 30.20 7.31 20.51
N LEU A 7 29.02 6.89 20.06
CA LEU A 7 27.99 6.37 20.97
C LEU A 7 27.58 4.94 20.61
N GLY A 8 28.33 3.98 21.16
CA GLY A 8 27.96 2.58 21.22
C GLY A 8 27.85 2.12 22.67
N LYS A 9 26.75 1.44 22.97
CA LYS A 9 26.37 0.74 24.22
C LYS A 9 25.68 1.57 25.30
N LEU A 10 24.35 1.47 25.29
CA LEU A 10 23.58 1.13 26.50
C LEU A 10 22.24 0.49 26.07
N GLU A 11 22.17 -0.83 26.16
CA GLU A 11 20.91 -1.57 26.12
C GLU A 11 20.36 -1.66 27.54
N GLN A 12 19.08 -1.32 27.74
CA GLN A 12 18.06 -2.19 28.33
C GLN A 12 16.78 -1.41 28.68
N GLY A 13 15.66 -1.96 28.20
CA GLY A 13 14.38 -2.04 28.92
C GLY A 13 13.59 -0.75 29.12
N ILE A 14 12.52 -0.57 28.35
CA ILE A 14 11.14 -0.35 28.81
C ILE A 14 10.24 -0.46 27.57
N GLY A 15 9.37 -1.47 27.55
CA GLY A 15 8.34 -1.60 26.55
C GLY A 15 7.17 -0.67 26.86
N ARG A 16 6.82 0.20 25.90
CA ARG A 16 5.47 0.43 25.35
C ARG A 16 5.43 1.72 24.54
N THR A 17 5.02 1.55 23.28
CA THR A 17 4.06 2.36 22.52
C THR A 17 4.12 3.86 22.79
N VAL A 18 4.78 4.58 21.87
CA VAL A 18 5.24 5.97 22.00
C VAL A 18 6.53 6.07 22.82
N GLY A 19 7.65 6.36 22.16
CA GLY A 19 8.97 6.47 22.79
C GLY A 19 9.09 7.72 23.64
N PHE A 20 8.53 7.70 24.85
CA PHE A 20 8.78 8.71 25.87
C PHE A 20 10.22 8.59 26.39
N SER A 21 10.99 9.65 26.26
CA SER A 21 12.25 9.81 27.00
C SER A 21 11.94 10.45 28.34
N LYS A 22 11.80 9.64 29.37
CA LYS A 22 11.86 10.11 30.75
C LYS A 22 13.34 10.26 31.14
N GLY A 23 13.91 11.42 30.83
CA GLY A 23 15.21 11.81 31.35
C GLY A 23 15.02 12.55 32.67
N PHE A 24 15.76 12.16 33.72
CA PHE A 24 15.94 13.06 34.87
C PHE A 24 16.92 14.16 34.42
N GLY A 25 16.40 15.30 33.97
CA GLY A 25 17.20 16.47 33.59
C GLY A 25 17.09 16.88 32.11
N THR A 26 17.95 17.81 31.71
CA THR A 26 17.99 18.40 30.37
C THR A 26 18.55 17.43 29.33
N PHE A 27 17.77 17.04 28.32
CA PHE A 27 18.24 16.17 27.23
C PHE A 27 19.21 16.89 26.27
N GLU A 28 20.10 16.14 25.64
CA GLU A 28 21.02 16.61 24.61
C GLU A 28 20.64 16.09 23.21
N LYS A 29 21.31 16.61 22.17
CA LYS A 29 21.18 16.12 20.78
C LYS A 29 21.47 14.62 20.67
N ALA A 30 22.39 14.11 21.47
CA ALA A 30 22.76 12.70 21.51
C ALA A 30 21.61 11.82 21.99
N ASP A 31 20.83 12.26 22.98
CA ASP A 31 19.67 11.53 23.50
C ASP A 31 18.58 11.43 22.44
N VAL A 32 18.34 12.53 21.73
CA VAL A 32 17.39 12.58 20.61
C VAL A 32 17.81 11.64 19.48
N ALA A 33 19.08 11.71 19.08
CA ALA A 33 19.66 10.82 18.08
C ALA A 33 19.54 9.34 18.48
N ASN A 34 19.83 9.02 19.74
CA ASN A 34 19.69 7.67 20.26
C ASN A 34 18.23 7.19 20.22
N ARG A 35 17.30 8.06 20.60
CA ARG A 35 15.87 7.74 20.56
C ARG A 35 15.39 7.48 19.14
N VAL A 36 15.87 8.23 18.13
CA VAL A 36 15.52 7.97 16.71
C VAL A 36 15.94 6.56 16.28
N ARG A 37 17.13 6.09 16.66
CA ARG A 37 17.58 4.71 16.37
C ARG A 37 16.70 3.67 17.04
N ILE A 38 16.47 3.84 18.36
CA ILE A 38 15.61 2.95 19.13
C ILE A 38 14.21 2.86 18.50
N MET A 39 13.64 3.99 18.09
CA MET A 39 12.33 4.01 17.44
C MET A 39 12.36 3.43 16.02
N MET A 40 13.46 3.55 15.28
CA MET A 40 13.62 2.85 14.01
C MET A 40 13.57 1.33 14.23
N ASP A 41 14.36 0.84 15.18
CA ASP A 41 14.44 -0.59 15.49
C ASP A 41 13.09 -1.11 16.00
N ASP A 42 12.45 -0.39 16.94
CA ASP A 42 11.15 -0.74 17.54
C ASP A 42 9.97 -0.60 16.59
N GLU A 43 10.06 0.16 15.51
CA GLU A 43 8.99 0.27 14.51
C GLU A 43 9.30 -0.48 13.21
N SER A 44 10.51 -1.03 13.08
CA SER A 44 10.88 -1.84 11.92
C SER A 44 10.13 -3.17 11.89
N TYR A 45 9.71 -3.64 10.71
CA TYR A 45 8.98 -4.90 10.55
C TYR A 45 9.49 -5.71 9.36
N VAL A 46 9.28 -7.03 9.37
CA VAL A 46 9.63 -7.90 8.25
C VAL A 46 8.44 -8.00 7.28
N ASP A 47 8.64 -7.63 6.01
CA ASP A 47 7.62 -7.78 4.96
C ASP A 47 7.45 -9.25 4.53
N GLY A 48 6.40 -9.54 3.77
CA GLY A 48 6.20 -10.88 3.18
C GLY A 48 7.35 -11.39 2.29
N GLY A 49 8.26 -10.51 1.84
CA GLY A 49 9.47 -10.85 1.09
C GLY A 49 10.70 -11.13 1.97
N GLY A 50 10.55 -11.13 3.30
CA GLY A 50 11.64 -11.36 4.25
C GLY A 50 12.59 -10.17 4.44
N ARG A 51 12.24 -8.99 3.91
CA ARG A 51 13.03 -7.77 4.08
C ARG A 51 12.54 -6.99 5.30
N THR A 52 13.45 -6.52 6.12
CA THR A 52 13.10 -5.63 7.23
C THR A 52 12.90 -4.21 6.72
N MET A 53 11.66 -3.70 6.83
CA MET A 53 11.23 -2.36 6.49
C MET A 53 11.43 -1.44 7.69
N ALA A 54 12.08 -0.30 7.47
CA ALA A 54 12.26 0.74 8.47
C ALA A 54 11.39 1.96 8.17
N PRO A 55 10.89 2.65 9.21
CA PRO A 55 10.16 3.90 9.04
C PRO A 55 11.06 4.98 8.42
N ASN A 56 10.46 5.89 7.65
CA ASN A 56 11.16 7.00 7.00
C ASN A 56 10.67 8.38 7.46
N ILE A 57 9.63 8.47 8.29
CA ILE A 57 9.13 9.74 8.82
C ILE A 57 9.29 9.77 10.34
N TYR A 58 10.01 10.76 10.84
CA TYR A 58 10.29 10.97 12.26
C TYR A 58 9.71 12.30 12.73
N THR A 59 8.69 12.23 13.58
CA THR A 59 8.13 13.40 14.25
C THR A 59 8.65 13.44 15.68
N LEU A 60 9.48 14.44 15.97
CA LEU A 60 10.00 14.70 17.31
C LEU A 60 9.14 15.78 17.95
N ARG A 61 8.65 15.50 19.14
CA ARG A 61 7.80 16.40 19.90
C ARG A 61 8.48 16.76 21.20
N PHE A 62 8.47 18.04 21.54
CA PHE A 62 9.14 18.57 22.71
C PHE A 62 8.17 19.38 23.56
N ALA A 63 8.47 19.48 24.85
CA ALA A 63 7.74 20.37 25.74
C ALA A 63 7.87 21.84 25.29
N PRO A 64 6.83 22.68 25.50
CA PRO A 64 6.88 24.09 25.12
C PRO A 64 8.07 24.84 25.73
N VAL A 65 8.47 24.46 26.94
CA VAL A 65 9.60 25.08 27.68
C VAL A 65 10.96 24.75 27.05
N ASP A 66 11.11 23.58 26.44
CA ASP A 66 12.37 23.13 25.81
C ASP A 66 12.49 23.55 24.35
N PHE A 67 11.34 23.79 23.68
CA PHE A 67 11.32 24.02 22.25
C PHE A 67 12.14 25.23 21.78
N PRO A 68 12.24 26.37 22.49
CA PRO A 68 13.12 27.47 22.10
C PRO A 68 14.57 27.03 21.91
N ARG A 69 15.11 26.21 22.83
CA ARG A 69 16.45 25.64 22.75
C ARG A 69 16.61 24.70 21.57
N VAL A 70 15.60 23.86 21.30
CA VAL A 70 15.59 22.94 20.15
C VAL A 70 15.56 23.71 18.82
N ARG A 71 14.86 24.85 18.76
CA ARG A 71 14.82 25.71 17.58
C ARG A 71 16.19 26.28 17.21
N GLU A 72 17.06 26.51 18.19
CA GLU A 72 18.44 26.97 17.93
C GLU A 72 19.27 25.91 17.20
N TRP A 73 18.98 24.61 17.40
CA TRP A 73 19.63 23.54 16.64
C TRP A 73 19.26 23.58 15.15
N GLY A 74 18.03 24.00 14.87
CA GLY A 74 17.53 24.32 13.54
C GLY A 74 17.62 23.18 12.52
N ASN A 75 17.60 23.59 11.25
CA ASN A 75 17.68 22.68 10.11
C ASN A 75 18.94 21.78 10.08
N PRO A 76 20.15 22.25 10.47
CA PRO A 76 21.35 21.40 10.48
C PRO A 76 21.16 20.13 11.32
N PHE A 77 20.50 20.23 12.47
CA PHE A 77 20.26 19.05 13.31
C PHE A 77 19.22 18.10 12.70
N ALA A 78 18.20 18.61 12.00
CA ALA A 78 17.27 17.76 11.27
C ALA A 78 17.99 16.96 10.16
N VAL A 79 18.92 17.59 9.43
CA VAL A 79 19.75 16.92 8.42
C VAL A 79 20.64 15.85 9.05
N GLU A 80 21.27 16.16 10.19
CA GLU A 80 22.06 15.18 10.96
C GLU A 80 21.23 13.96 11.36
N LEU A 81 19.98 14.16 11.81
CA LEU A 81 19.07 13.07 12.15
C LEU A 81 18.63 12.26 10.93
N CYS A 82 18.42 12.89 9.77
CA CYS A 82 18.16 12.16 8.52
C CYS A 82 19.35 11.27 8.13
N ASP A 83 20.57 11.82 8.13
CA ASP A 83 21.80 11.08 7.86
C ASP A 83 21.99 9.92 8.84
N LEU A 84 21.71 10.16 10.12
CA LEU A 84 21.77 9.16 11.18
C LEU A 84 20.82 7.99 10.89
N ALA A 85 19.55 8.30 10.59
CA ALA A 85 18.55 7.29 10.28
C ALA A 85 18.95 6.47 9.04
N ILE A 86 19.36 7.14 7.95
CA ILE A 86 19.82 6.45 6.73
C ILE A 86 21.01 5.54 7.02
N SER A 87 21.99 6.03 7.78
CA SER A 87 23.18 5.25 8.14
C SER A 87 22.83 4.06 9.03
N HIS A 88 21.94 4.25 10.01
CA HIS A 88 21.51 3.19 10.92
C HIS A 88 20.74 2.10 10.19
N ALA A 89 19.77 2.48 9.34
CA ALA A 89 19.04 1.53 8.50
C ALA A 89 19.99 0.68 7.64
N ARG A 90 20.96 1.31 6.98
CA ARG A 90 21.97 0.58 6.19
C ARG A 90 22.80 -0.37 7.04
N ALA A 91 23.25 0.06 8.23
CA ALA A 91 24.03 -0.78 9.12
C ALA A 91 23.25 -2.00 9.64
N GLN A 92 21.94 -1.84 9.89
CA GLN A 92 21.06 -2.92 10.32
C GLN A 92 20.52 -3.78 9.15
N GLY A 93 20.82 -3.42 7.90
CA GLY A 93 20.26 -4.10 6.72
C GLY A 93 18.77 -3.83 6.50
N TYR A 94 18.24 -2.74 7.05
CA TYR A 94 16.86 -2.32 6.86
C TYR A 94 16.68 -1.59 5.53
N THR A 95 15.49 -1.69 4.97
CA THR A 95 15.08 -0.99 3.75
C THR A 95 14.12 0.14 4.12
N LEU A 96 14.48 1.37 3.72
CA LEU A 96 13.65 2.56 3.87
C LEU A 96 12.76 2.75 2.64
N ILE A 97 11.47 3.02 2.87
CA ILE A 97 10.51 3.28 1.80
C ILE A 97 10.41 4.79 1.59
N GLY A 98 11.15 5.33 0.63
CA GLY A 98 11.12 6.76 0.30
C GLY A 98 12.17 7.60 1.03
N ALA A 99 11.97 8.92 1.00
CA ALA A 99 12.92 9.87 1.60
C ALA A 99 12.75 9.91 3.12
N VAL A 100 13.86 9.99 3.86
CA VAL A 100 13.81 10.20 5.30
C VAL A 100 13.44 11.65 5.59
N ARG A 101 12.42 11.85 6.44
CA ARG A 101 11.93 13.16 6.87
C ARG A 101 11.95 13.25 8.38
N VAL A 102 12.39 14.39 8.88
CA VAL A 102 12.45 14.71 10.30
C VAL A 102 11.70 16.02 10.52
N THR A 103 10.84 16.08 11.54
CA THR A 103 10.06 17.28 11.86
C THR A 103 10.04 17.49 13.38
N PHE A 104 10.16 18.76 13.80
CA PHE A 104 10.14 19.15 15.21
C PHE A 104 8.84 19.90 15.52
N ASN A 105 8.08 19.39 16.48
CA ASN A 105 6.80 19.96 16.91
C ASN A 105 6.80 20.23 18.42
N VAL A 106 5.92 21.13 18.86
CA VAL A 106 5.59 21.29 20.28
C VAL A 106 4.45 20.35 20.64
N LEU A 107 4.49 19.78 21.85
CA LEU A 107 3.37 19.07 22.44
C LEU A 107 3.16 19.54 23.89
N ASP A 108 2.05 20.24 24.14
CA ASP A 108 1.76 20.90 25.43
C ASP A 108 1.63 19.92 26.61
N SER A 109 1.40 18.64 26.35
CA SER A 109 1.27 17.62 27.39
C SER A 109 2.62 17.07 27.90
N LEU A 110 3.75 17.46 27.30
CA LEU A 110 5.08 17.01 27.73
C LEU A 110 5.63 17.92 28.84
N ALA A 111 6.22 17.29 29.87
CA ALA A 111 6.91 18.02 30.93
C ALA A 111 8.31 18.47 30.50
N GLU A 112 8.90 19.40 31.26
CA GLU A 112 10.28 19.85 31.04
C GLU A 112 11.26 18.67 31.01
N GLY A 113 12.18 18.67 30.05
CA GLY A 113 13.14 17.59 29.84
C GLY A 113 12.55 16.36 29.16
N GLU A 114 11.24 16.32 28.91
CA GLU A 114 10.60 15.24 28.16
C GLU A 114 10.52 15.56 26.67
N PHE A 115 10.79 14.52 25.88
CA PHE A 115 10.54 14.54 24.45
C PHE A 115 10.05 13.17 23.98
N GLU A 116 9.32 13.21 22.89
CA GLU A 116 8.73 12.05 22.25
C GLU A 116 9.25 11.95 20.81
N VAL A 117 9.61 10.75 20.39
CA VAL A 117 9.91 10.47 18.99
C VAL A 117 8.90 9.48 18.46
N VAL A 118 8.26 9.84 17.36
CA VAL A 118 7.32 8.97 16.65
C VAL A 118 7.86 8.70 15.27
N ALA A 119 8.21 7.44 15.05
CA ALA A 119 8.70 6.91 13.80
C ALA A 119 7.54 6.25 13.05
N THR A 120 7.38 6.62 11.79
CA THR A 120 6.22 6.28 10.97
C THR A 120 6.67 5.98 9.56
N PHE A 121 5.90 5.15 8.87
CA PHE A 121 6.08 4.91 7.45
C PHE A 121 5.31 6.00 6.69
N GLU A 122 5.91 6.52 5.62
CA GLU A 122 5.17 7.31 4.65
C GLU A 122 3.98 6.47 4.17
N PRO A 123 2.74 6.96 4.29
CA PRO A 123 1.60 6.25 3.73
C PRO A 123 1.88 6.14 2.23
N PHE A 124 1.89 4.91 1.71
CA PHE A 124 2.00 4.69 0.27
C PHE A 124 0.75 5.32 -0.38
N SER A 125 0.86 6.58 -0.75
CA SER A 125 -0.10 7.20 -1.64
C SER A 125 0.23 6.66 -3.03
N VAL A 126 -0.63 5.77 -3.54
CA VAL A 126 -0.79 5.74 -4.99
C VAL A 126 -1.11 7.17 -5.41
N PRO A 127 -0.36 7.78 -6.33
CA PRO A 127 -0.86 8.97 -6.99
C PRO A 127 -2.26 8.61 -7.48
N ASP A 128 -3.25 9.41 -7.10
CA ASP A 128 -4.59 9.29 -7.66
C ASP A 128 -4.39 9.19 -9.17
N ALA A 129 -4.90 8.12 -9.79
CA ALA A 129 -4.84 8.00 -11.23
C ALA A 129 -5.43 9.32 -11.76
N PRO A 130 -4.73 10.06 -12.65
CA PRO A 130 -5.16 11.39 -13.02
C PRO A 130 -6.62 11.29 -13.42
N ALA A 131 -7.47 12.01 -12.67
CA ALA A 131 -8.89 12.07 -12.94
C ALA A 131 -9.03 12.31 -14.44
N SER A 132 -9.63 11.34 -15.15
CA SER A 132 -9.92 11.51 -16.56
C SER A 132 -10.65 12.84 -16.68
N PRO A 133 -10.16 13.79 -17.50
CA PRO A 133 -10.72 15.13 -17.51
C PRO A 133 -12.20 15.01 -17.85
N THR A 134 -13.05 15.34 -16.88
CA THR A 134 -14.47 15.47 -17.11
C THR A 134 -14.64 16.65 -18.04
N LEU A 135 -14.88 16.34 -19.31
CA LEU A 135 -15.12 17.32 -20.35
C LEU A 135 -16.51 17.94 -20.11
N ARG A 136 -16.57 18.93 -19.23
CA ARG A 136 -17.69 19.87 -19.13
C ARG A 136 -17.16 21.26 -18.79
N GLY A 137 -17.19 22.14 -19.79
CA GLY A 137 -16.93 23.57 -19.63
C GLY A 137 -15.90 24.16 -20.59
N ALA A 138 -15.86 23.71 -21.85
CA ALA A 138 -15.15 24.47 -22.89
C ALA A 138 -16.02 25.65 -23.33
N ALA A 139 -15.85 26.81 -22.68
CA ALA A 139 -16.15 28.09 -23.31
C ALA A 139 -14.82 28.77 -23.63
N ASN A 140 -14.65 29.10 -24.91
CA ASN A 140 -13.59 29.93 -25.50
C ASN A 140 -12.28 29.21 -25.86
N TYR A 141 -12.28 28.48 -26.99
CA TYR A 141 -11.26 28.65 -28.04
C TYR A 141 -11.88 28.29 -29.40
N ALA A 142 -11.69 29.17 -30.38
CA ALA A 142 -12.19 29.03 -31.75
C ALA A 142 -11.46 27.89 -32.50
N PRO A 143 -12.13 27.16 -33.40
CA PRO A 143 -11.52 26.04 -34.11
C PRO A 143 -10.52 26.54 -35.17
N VAL A 144 -9.25 26.14 -35.03
CA VAL A 144 -8.28 26.25 -36.13
C VAL A 144 -8.60 25.15 -37.14
N ARG A 145 -8.99 25.57 -38.35
CA ARG A 145 -9.28 24.70 -39.49
C ARG A 145 -7.96 24.11 -40.03
N PRO A 146 -7.85 22.80 -40.32
CA PRO A 146 -6.74 22.30 -41.10
C PRO A 146 -6.90 22.72 -42.57
N PRO A 147 -5.83 23.16 -43.27
CA PRO A 147 -5.88 23.36 -44.72
C PRO A 147 -6.03 22.01 -45.43
N ARG A 148 -6.97 21.96 -46.40
CA ARG A 148 -7.15 20.84 -47.34
C ARG A 148 -6.12 20.92 -48.47
N GLU A 149 -5.81 19.74 -49.01
CA GLU A 149 -4.82 19.39 -50.03
C GLU A 149 -4.99 20.05 -51.42
N SER A 150 -3.87 20.25 -52.11
CA SER A 150 -3.67 20.14 -53.57
C SER A 150 -2.15 20.22 -53.82
N SER A 151 -1.48 19.50 -54.73
CA SER A 151 -1.82 18.50 -55.75
C SER A 151 -0.47 18.00 -56.32
N LEU A 152 -0.44 16.77 -56.86
CA LEU A 152 0.69 16.04 -57.47
C LEU A 152 1.36 16.80 -58.66
N PRO A 153 2.60 16.44 -59.12
CA PRO A 153 2.77 15.31 -60.04
C PRO A 153 4.03 14.42 -59.85
N THR A 154 3.79 13.12 -59.97
CA THR A 154 4.48 12.10 -60.80
C THR A 154 5.96 12.32 -61.22
N ARG A 155 6.86 11.37 -60.91
CA ARG A 155 7.59 10.48 -61.88
C ARG A 155 8.65 9.57 -61.22
N ILE A 156 8.37 8.25 -61.24
CA ILE A 156 9.21 7.08 -61.65
C ILE A 156 10.73 7.17 -61.34
N THR A 157 11.31 6.34 -60.47
CA THR A 157 11.90 5.01 -60.82
C THR A 157 11.90 3.98 -59.66
N LYS A 158 11.88 2.70 -60.03
CA LYS A 158 11.95 1.43 -59.24
C LYS A 158 13.37 0.81 -59.44
N PRO A 159 13.75 -0.37 -58.90
CA PRO A 159 13.81 -0.89 -57.53
C PRO A 159 15.25 -1.28 -57.08
N ALA A 160 15.47 -1.54 -55.79
CA ALA A 160 16.47 -2.52 -55.35
C ALA A 160 15.92 -3.32 -54.15
N VAL A 161 15.74 -4.63 -54.37
CA VAL A 161 15.33 -5.65 -53.41
C VAL A 161 16.57 -6.15 -52.67
N GLN A 162 16.50 -6.27 -51.33
CA GLN A 162 17.34 -7.22 -50.59
C GLN A 162 16.50 -7.99 -49.55
N PRO A 163 16.82 -9.27 -49.30
CA PRO A 163 15.87 -10.28 -48.86
C PRO A 163 15.83 -10.45 -47.34
N GLN A 164 14.63 -10.71 -46.80
CA GLN A 164 14.44 -11.22 -45.44
C GLN A 164 14.72 -12.74 -45.41
N PRO A 165 15.38 -13.26 -44.35
CA PRO A 165 15.65 -14.68 -44.20
C PRO A 165 14.39 -15.49 -43.84
N VAL A 166 14.23 -16.58 -44.58
CA VAL A 166 13.17 -17.60 -44.49
C VAL A 166 13.36 -18.51 -43.27
N GLN A 167 12.25 -18.75 -42.54
CA GLN A 167 12.16 -19.82 -41.53
C GLN A 167 11.80 -21.16 -42.21
N PRO A 168 12.39 -22.29 -41.79
CA PRO A 168 12.13 -23.59 -42.41
C PRO A 168 10.78 -24.21 -42.00
N ALA A 169 10.12 -24.79 -43.01
CA ALA A 169 8.84 -25.47 -42.96
C ALA A 169 8.90 -26.85 -42.27
N GLN A 170 7.85 -27.19 -41.53
CA GLN A 170 7.60 -28.53 -40.98
C GLN A 170 7.01 -29.47 -42.05
N PRO A 171 7.40 -30.76 -42.12
CA PRO A 171 6.84 -31.71 -43.09
C PRO A 171 5.41 -32.15 -42.75
N GLN A 172 4.53 -32.08 -43.76
CA GLN A 172 3.17 -32.63 -43.76
C GLN A 172 3.20 -34.16 -43.98
N GLN A 173 2.42 -34.92 -43.20
CA GLN A 173 2.18 -36.34 -43.40
C GLN A 173 1.08 -36.58 -44.46
N PRO A 174 1.16 -37.63 -45.29
CA PRO A 174 0.19 -37.89 -46.35
C PRO A 174 -1.07 -38.64 -45.87
N VAL A 175 -2.17 -38.28 -46.54
CA VAL A 175 -3.54 -38.80 -46.42
C VAL A 175 -3.70 -40.12 -47.17
N ALA A 176 -4.39 -41.10 -46.59
CA ALA A 176 -4.81 -42.34 -47.26
C ALA A 176 -6.35 -42.42 -47.37
N PRO A 177 -6.92 -42.92 -48.49
CA PRO A 177 -8.37 -42.88 -48.75
C PRO A 177 -9.13 -44.09 -48.19
N GLN A 178 -10.35 -43.86 -47.70
CA GLN A 178 -11.32 -44.87 -47.29
C GLN A 178 -12.28 -45.20 -48.44
N ASN A 179 -12.39 -46.48 -48.79
CA ASN A 179 -13.45 -47.01 -49.64
C ASN A 179 -14.41 -47.93 -48.86
N SER A 180 -15.68 -47.71 -49.12
CA SER A 180 -16.91 -48.36 -48.67
C SER A 180 -17.00 -49.88 -48.91
N ARG A 181 -17.74 -50.62 -48.05
CA ARG A 181 -19.00 -51.34 -48.42
C ARG A 181 -19.63 -52.17 -47.28
N LEU A 182 -20.95 -51.95 -47.14
CA LEU A 182 -22.08 -52.90 -46.95
C LEU A 182 -22.15 -53.84 -45.73
N SER A 183 -23.21 -53.65 -44.92
CA SER A 183 -24.26 -54.65 -44.57
C SER A 183 -25.32 -53.98 -43.68
N ARG A 184 -26.51 -53.61 -44.20
CA ARG A 184 -27.79 -54.36 -44.26
C ARG A 184 -28.64 -54.23 -42.97
N ILE A 185 -29.84 -53.67 -43.17
CA ILE A 185 -30.97 -53.29 -42.26
C ILE A 185 -31.85 -54.54 -41.91
N PRO A 186 -32.91 -54.54 -41.04
CA PRO A 186 -34.02 -53.55 -40.96
C PRO A 186 -34.70 -53.20 -39.59
N ARG A 187 -35.28 -51.98 -39.59
CA ARG A 187 -36.61 -51.48 -39.10
C ARG A 187 -37.21 -51.81 -37.72
N SER A 188 -37.62 -50.74 -37.01
CA SER A 188 -39.01 -50.28 -36.69
C SER A 188 -38.93 -49.31 -35.49
N GLY A 189 -39.69 -48.22 -35.27
CA GLY A 189 -40.81 -47.52 -35.93
C GLY A 189 -40.81 -46.04 -35.45
N GLN A 190 -41.25 -45.09 -36.29
CA GLN A 190 -42.57 -44.42 -36.30
C GLN A 190 -42.75 -43.24 -35.31
N GLY A 191 -43.07 -42.07 -35.90
CA GLY A 191 -43.62 -40.84 -35.28
C GLY A 191 -42.57 -39.73 -35.09
N GLY A 192 -42.64 -38.52 -35.66
CA GLY A 192 -43.71 -37.79 -36.32
C GLY A 192 -43.82 -36.38 -35.72
N TYR A 193 -43.65 -35.35 -36.57
CA TYR A 193 -43.90 -33.90 -36.40
C TYR A 193 -42.75 -32.95 -36.01
N ALA A 194 -42.57 -31.95 -36.88
CA ALA A 194 -41.83 -30.68 -36.74
C ALA A 194 -42.85 -29.52 -36.99
N PRO A 195 -42.52 -28.20 -37.01
CA PRO A 195 -41.24 -27.53 -36.75
C PRO A 195 -41.33 -26.20 -35.92
N GLN A 196 -40.17 -25.55 -35.76
CA GLN A 196 -39.92 -24.09 -35.61
C GLN A 196 -40.29 -23.36 -34.31
N GLY A 197 -39.25 -22.79 -33.69
CA GLY A 197 -39.33 -21.83 -32.59
C GLY A 197 -37.93 -21.48 -32.07
N ALA A 198 -37.09 -20.90 -32.91
CA ALA A 198 -35.91 -20.19 -32.44
C ALA A 198 -36.37 -18.99 -31.61
N HIS A 199 -35.86 -18.79 -30.40
CA HIS A 199 -35.59 -17.48 -29.78
C HIS A 199 -34.56 -17.70 -28.66
N GLY A 200 -33.33 -17.33 -28.98
CA GLY A 200 -32.24 -17.27 -28.01
C GLY A 200 -32.55 -16.22 -26.94
N ALA A 201 -32.03 -16.50 -25.75
CA ALA A 201 -31.85 -15.49 -24.73
C ALA A 201 -31.03 -14.32 -25.29
N PRO A 202 -31.36 -13.10 -24.87
CA PRO A 202 -30.34 -12.16 -24.46
C PRO A 202 -30.44 -12.04 -22.94
N ALA A 203 -29.58 -12.76 -22.24
CA ALA A 203 -29.14 -12.30 -20.93
C ALA A 203 -28.53 -10.92 -21.15
N SER A 204 -29.14 -9.89 -20.59
CA SER A 204 -28.60 -8.53 -20.61
C SER A 204 -27.13 -8.56 -20.16
N PRO A 205 -26.21 -7.89 -20.86
CA PRO A 205 -24.85 -7.77 -20.37
C PRO A 205 -24.91 -6.91 -19.10
N ALA A 206 -24.71 -7.57 -17.95
CA ALA A 206 -24.38 -6.88 -16.74
C ALA A 206 -23.14 -6.01 -17.04
N ALA A 207 -23.30 -4.70 -16.88
CA ALA A 207 -22.19 -3.76 -16.86
C ALA A 207 -21.08 -4.33 -15.96
N PRO A 208 -19.78 -4.14 -16.28
CA PRO A 208 -18.73 -4.58 -15.40
C PRO A 208 -18.91 -3.89 -14.06
N ALA A 209 -19.35 -4.66 -13.05
CA ALA A 209 -19.33 -4.22 -11.67
C ALA A 209 -17.89 -3.78 -11.39
N ALA A 210 -17.71 -2.49 -11.07
CA ALA A 210 -16.47 -1.99 -10.54
C ALA A 210 -16.03 -2.98 -9.44
N ALA A 211 -14.91 -3.66 -9.68
CA ALA A 211 -14.49 -4.76 -8.82
C ALA A 211 -14.40 -4.22 -7.40
N ALA A 212 -15.18 -4.80 -6.47
CA ALA A 212 -15.12 -4.43 -5.06
C ALA A 212 -13.66 -4.45 -4.60
N PRO A 213 -13.20 -3.44 -3.85
CA PRO A 213 -11.80 -3.37 -3.43
C PRO A 213 -11.47 -4.64 -2.66
N ARG A 214 -10.39 -5.32 -3.08
CA ARG A 214 -9.88 -6.47 -2.33
C ARG A 214 -9.08 -5.92 -1.16
N LEU A 215 -9.55 -6.25 0.02
CA LEU A 215 -9.00 -5.75 1.27
C LEU A 215 -8.28 -6.88 2.00
N PHE A 216 -7.06 -6.61 2.45
CA PHE A 216 -6.26 -7.55 3.22
C PHE A 216 -5.59 -6.87 4.40
N LEU A 217 -5.30 -7.65 5.42
CA LEU A 217 -4.49 -7.27 6.56
C LEU A 217 -3.25 -8.16 6.55
N GLU A 218 -2.06 -7.57 6.49
CA GLU A 218 -0.81 -8.31 6.62
C GLU A 218 -0.34 -8.30 8.07
N ILE A 219 -0.14 -9.48 8.65
CA ILE A 219 0.39 -9.67 10.00
C ILE A 219 1.52 -10.69 9.94
N ASN A 220 2.73 -10.29 10.33
CA ASN A 220 3.93 -11.15 10.27
C ASN A 220 4.11 -11.81 8.89
N GLY A 221 3.94 -11.04 7.80
CA GLY A 221 4.04 -11.51 6.42
C GLY A 221 2.87 -12.36 5.92
N ARG A 222 1.86 -12.65 6.76
CA ARG A 222 0.66 -13.40 6.35
C ARG A 222 -0.48 -12.46 6.01
N MET A 223 -1.11 -12.68 4.86
CA MET A 223 -2.26 -11.92 4.39
C MET A 223 -3.58 -12.53 4.89
N TYR A 224 -4.38 -11.73 5.58
CA TYR A 224 -5.72 -12.08 6.07
C TYR A 224 -6.76 -11.28 5.29
N PRO A 225 -7.67 -11.92 4.55
CA PRO A 225 -8.65 -11.21 3.75
C PRO A 225 -9.75 -10.59 4.63
N ILE A 226 -10.15 -9.35 4.33
CA ILE A 226 -11.32 -8.69 4.90
C ILE A 226 -12.51 -8.98 3.97
N ASN A 227 -13.25 -10.04 4.28
CA ASN A 227 -14.34 -10.52 3.41
C ASN A 227 -15.67 -9.78 3.63
N ARG A 228 -15.82 -9.08 4.77
CA ARG A 228 -17.03 -8.35 5.13
C ARG A 228 -16.69 -7.12 5.96
N LEU A 229 -17.56 -6.12 5.90
CA LEU A 229 -17.50 -4.94 6.78
C LEU A 229 -18.87 -4.77 7.47
N PRO A 230 -18.91 -4.35 8.74
CA PRO A 230 -17.75 -4.05 9.59
C PRO A 230 -16.93 -5.29 9.92
N PHE A 231 -15.62 -5.10 10.10
CA PHE A 231 -14.64 -6.13 10.41
C PHE A 231 -13.95 -5.80 11.73
N THR A 232 -14.01 -6.71 12.70
CA THR A 232 -13.49 -6.48 14.06
C THR A 232 -12.19 -7.23 14.27
N LEU A 233 -11.21 -6.54 14.84
CA LEU A 233 -9.95 -7.10 15.31
C LEU A 233 -9.89 -7.09 16.83
N GLY A 234 -9.34 -8.14 17.41
CA GLY A 234 -9.20 -8.25 18.86
C GLY A 234 -8.73 -9.64 19.30
N ARG A 235 -8.45 -9.81 20.59
CA ARG A 235 -8.04 -11.11 21.14
C ARG A 235 -9.20 -12.06 21.43
N GLY A 236 -10.42 -11.53 21.50
CA GLY A 236 -11.62 -12.28 21.86
C GLY A 236 -12.14 -13.16 20.72
N SER A 237 -12.94 -14.17 21.08
CA SER A 237 -13.65 -15.03 20.11
C SER A 237 -14.64 -14.26 19.23
N GLU A 238 -15.14 -13.13 19.73
CA GLU A 238 -16.11 -12.28 19.03
C GLU A 238 -15.50 -11.42 17.90
N SER A 239 -14.18 -11.51 17.66
CA SER A 239 -13.50 -10.73 16.62
C SER A 239 -13.42 -11.53 15.32
N ASP A 240 -13.66 -10.87 14.18
CA ASP A 240 -13.51 -11.48 12.86
C ASP A 240 -12.05 -11.92 12.59
N LEU A 241 -11.08 -11.13 13.06
CA LEU A 241 -9.68 -11.52 13.13
C LEU A 241 -9.21 -11.58 14.58
N ARG A 242 -8.93 -12.80 15.05
CA ARG A 242 -8.39 -13.05 16.38
C ARG A 242 -6.89 -12.83 16.40
N LEU A 243 -6.43 -11.92 17.25
CA LEU A 243 -5.02 -11.62 17.47
C LEU A 243 -4.53 -12.27 18.77
N ASP A 244 -3.48 -13.08 18.69
CA ASP A 244 -2.87 -13.72 19.87
C ASP A 244 -1.85 -12.80 20.54
N ASP A 245 -2.35 -11.74 21.17
CA ASP A 245 -1.51 -10.73 21.81
C ASP A 245 -2.16 -10.24 23.11
N LYS A 246 -1.46 -10.42 24.23
CA LYS A 246 -1.94 -10.02 25.57
C LYS A 246 -2.20 -8.51 25.68
N GLY A 247 -1.51 -7.69 24.90
CA GLY A 247 -1.72 -6.25 24.79
C GLY A 247 -2.97 -5.85 23.99
N VAL A 248 -3.64 -6.80 23.35
CA VAL A 248 -4.84 -6.57 22.55
C VAL A 248 -6.10 -6.87 23.35
N SER A 249 -7.01 -5.89 23.44
CA SER A 249 -8.34 -6.04 24.03
C SER A 249 -9.22 -7.05 23.27
N ARG A 250 -10.23 -7.59 23.94
CA ARG A 250 -11.11 -8.64 23.36
C ARG A 250 -11.80 -8.19 22.07
N ARG A 251 -12.28 -6.95 22.04
CA ARG A 251 -12.72 -6.21 20.86
C ARG A 251 -11.92 -4.91 20.86
N HIS A 252 -11.00 -4.76 19.92
CA HIS A 252 -10.00 -3.69 19.98
C HIS A 252 -10.29 -2.61 18.94
N VAL A 253 -10.37 -3.00 17.67
CA VAL A 253 -10.63 -2.08 16.55
C VAL A 253 -11.75 -2.62 15.69
N LYS A 254 -12.57 -1.72 15.18
CA LYS A 254 -13.54 -1.99 14.11
C LYS A 254 -13.11 -1.26 12.84
N LEU A 255 -13.04 -1.98 11.74
CA LEU A 255 -12.96 -1.43 10.40
C LEU A 255 -14.37 -1.33 9.82
N SER A 256 -14.76 -0.19 9.27
CA SER A 256 -16.06 0.04 8.64
C SER A 256 -15.88 0.67 7.26
N ALA A 257 -16.75 0.35 6.31
CA ALA A 257 -16.82 1.10 5.05
C ALA A 257 -17.70 2.34 5.25
N HIS A 258 -17.24 3.49 4.79
CA HIS A 258 -18.03 4.71 4.70
C HIS A 258 -17.58 5.49 3.45
N ASP A 259 -18.52 5.87 2.58
CA ASP A 259 -18.25 6.62 1.33
C ASP A 259 -17.11 6.03 0.47
N GLY A 260 -17.00 4.70 0.40
CA GLY A 260 -15.95 4.01 -0.36
C GLY A 260 -14.58 3.98 0.33
N ALA A 261 -14.41 4.64 1.47
CA ALA A 261 -13.23 4.60 2.31
C ALA A 261 -13.36 3.57 3.44
N ILE A 262 -12.23 3.03 3.90
CA ILE A 262 -12.18 2.16 5.08
C ILE A 262 -11.81 3.00 6.29
N ILE A 263 -12.63 2.98 7.32
CA ILE A 263 -12.44 3.73 8.55
C ILE A 263 -12.11 2.78 9.69
N ALA A 264 -10.99 3.01 10.37
CA ALA A 264 -10.64 2.37 11.63
C ALA A 264 -11.24 3.15 12.81
N THR A 265 -11.81 2.43 13.77
CA THR A 265 -12.33 2.99 15.03
C THR A 265 -11.89 2.13 16.19
N ASP A 266 -11.23 2.72 17.18
CA ASP A 266 -10.90 2.06 18.44
C ASP A 266 -12.17 1.84 19.28
N LEU A 267 -12.32 0.64 19.85
CA LEU A 267 -13.51 0.21 20.60
C LEU A 267 -13.34 0.35 22.11
N GLY A 268 -12.57 1.34 22.56
CA GLY A 268 -12.26 1.54 23.98
C GLY A 268 -11.23 0.53 24.46
N SER A 269 -10.19 0.31 23.67
CA SER A 269 -9.11 -0.60 24.00
C SER A 269 -8.28 -0.10 25.19
N THR A 270 -7.66 -1.04 25.91
CA THR A 270 -6.92 -0.72 27.15
C THR A 270 -5.60 0.00 26.86
N ASN A 271 -4.90 -0.40 25.80
CA ASN A 271 -3.60 0.15 25.43
C ASN A 271 -3.67 1.16 24.28
N GLY A 272 -4.88 1.39 23.73
CA GLY A 272 -5.06 2.19 22.53
C GLY A 272 -4.61 1.49 21.25
N THR A 273 -5.01 2.08 20.13
CA THR A 273 -4.54 1.74 18.79
C THR A 273 -3.69 2.88 18.27
N LEU A 274 -2.56 2.57 17.62
CA LEU A 274 -1.83 3.54 16.80
C LEU A 274 -2.11 3.27 15.32
N VAL A 275 -2.31 4.33 14.53
CA VAL A 275 -2.36 4.29 13.07
C VAL A 275 -1.27 5.20 12.54
N ASN A 276 -0.33 4.65 11.78
CA ASN A 276 0.87 5.33 11.30
C ASN A 276 1.57 6.10 12.45
N GLY A 277 1.73 5.43 13.60
CA GLY A 277 2.37 5.97 14.82
C GLY A 277 1.57 7.01 15.61
N ALA A 278 0.43 7.50 15.10
CA ALA A 278 -0.45 8.42 15.83
C ALA A 278 -1.56 7.66 16.58
N PRO A 279 -1.94 8.08 17.80
CA PRO A 279 -3.01 7.43 18.55
C PRO A 279 -4.38 7.65 17.88
N LEU A 280 -5.12 6.55 17.70
CA LEU A 280 -6.47 6.53 17.13
C LEU A 280 -7.49 7.02 18.17
N ARG A 281 -7.59 8.33 18.36
CA ARG A 281 -8.54 8.96 19.30
C ARG A 281 -9.93 9.19 18.70
N SER A 282 -10.01 9.28 17.38
CA SER A 282 -11.23 9.45 16.59
C SER A 282 -11.18 8.49 15.40
N PRO A 283 -12.31 8.24 14.70
CA PRO A 283 -12.28 7.43 13.49
C PRO A 283 -11.30 8.01 12.45
N VAL A 284 -10.45 7.15 11.87
CA VAL A 284 -9.42 7.52 10.88
C VAL A 284 -9.60 6.69 9.61
N VAL A 285 -9.51 7.34 8.45
CA VAL A 285 -9.50 6.68 7.14
C VAL A 285 -8.17 5.95 6.94
N LEU A 286 -8.24 4.68 6.59
CA LEU A 286 -7.11 3.85 6.19
C LEU A 286 -6.92 3.92 4.68
N THR A 287 -5.68 4.17 4.28
CA THR A 287 -5.21 4.06 2.89
C THR A 287 -4.37 2.81 2.71
N ASN A 288 -4.21 2.31 1.48
CA ASN A 288 -3.29 1.22 1.19
C ASN A 288 -1.91 1.47 1.82
N GLY A 289 -1.36 0.46 2.50
CA GLY A 289 -0.10 0.55 3.25
C GLY A 289 -0.21 1.14 4.66
N SER A 290 -1.41 1.54 5.13
CA SER A 290 -1.55 2.06 6.50
C SER A 290 -1.12 1.02 7.53
N LEU A 291 -0.26 1.44 8.47
CA LEU A 291 0.24 0.59 9.55
C LEU A 291 -0.60 0.81 10.81
N LEU A 292 -1.31 -0.23 11.25
CA LEU A 292 -1.99 -0.27 12.52
C LEU A 292 -1.14 -1.02 13.55
N ARG A 293 -1.12 -0.52 14.78
CA ARG A 293 -0.49 -1.19 15.91
C ARG A 293 -1.44 -1.27 17.09
N MET A 294 -1.60 -2.47 17.63
CA MET A 294 -2.41 -2.77 18.80
C MET A 294 -1.61 -3.72 19.69
N GLY A 295 -1.32 -3.32 20.92
CA GLY A 295 -0.36 -4.06 21.75
C GLY A 295 1.02 -4.14 21.06
N ASN A 296 1.52 -5.35 20.86
CA ASN A 296 2.76 -5.65 20.14
C ASN A 296 2.51 -6.09 18.69
N THR A 297 1.25 -6.21 18.28
CA THR A 297 0.88 -6.66 16.95
C THR A 297 0.91 -5.51 15.97
N ARG A 298 1.66 -5.68 14.88
CA ARG A 298 1.69 -4.77 13.74
C ARG A 298 0.89 -5.34 12.57
N ILE A 299 0.07 -4.50 11.95
CA ILE A 299 -0.87 -4.89 10.92
C ILE A 299 -0.81 -3.87 9.78
N ILE A 300 -0.51 -4.31 8.57
CA ILE A 300 -0.52 -3.44 7.39
C ILE A 300 -1.84 -3.63 6.67
N PHE A 301 -2.55 -2.55 6.44
CA PHE A 301 -3.77 -2.56 5.66
C PHE A 301 -3.44 -2.45 4.18
N HIS A 302 -3.90 -3.41 3.40
CA HIS A 302 -3.78 -3.42 1.95
C HIS A 302 -5.17 -3.28 1.32
N SER A 303 -5.28 -2.36 0.38
CA SER A 303 -6.47 -2.18 -0.46
C SER A 303 -6.05 -2.17 -1.92
N SER A 304 -6.48 -3.19 -2.67
CA SER A 304 -6.37 -3.20 -4.11
C SER A 304 -7.74 -2.84 -4.70
N THR A 305 -7.85 -1.64 -5.26
CA THR A 305 -8.92 -1.36 -6.22
C THR A 305 -8.55 -2.14 -7.48
N GLY A 306 -9.32 -3.17 -7.80
CA GLY A 306 -9.06 -3.98 -8.98
C GLY A 306 -9.18 -3.12 -10.23
N GLY A 307 -8.06 -2.62 -10.74
CA GLY A 307 -7.96 -2.13 -12.10
C GLY A 307 -8.28 -3.30 -13.03
N ALA A 308 -9.32 -3.16 -13.85
CA ALA A 308 -9.57 -4.08 -14.93
C ALA A 308 -8.35 -4.01 -15.88
N ARG A 309 -7.56 -5.09 -15.83
CA ARG A 309 -6.61 -5.64 -16.81
C ARG A 309 -5.96 -4.68 -17.80
#